data_AF-A0A8T4JAC4-F1
#
_entry.id   AF-A0A8T4JAC4-F1
#
_cell.length_a   1.000
_cell.length_b   1.000
_cell.length_c   1.000
_cell.angle_alpha   90.00
_cell.angle_beta   90.00
_cell.angle_gamma   90.00
#
_symmetry.space_group_name_H-M   'P 1'
#
loop_
_entity.id
_entity.type
_entity.pdbx_description
1 polymer ?
#
loop_
_entity_poly.entity_id
_entity_poly.type
_entity_poly.pdbx_seq_one_letter_code
_entity_poly.pdbx_strand_id
1 'polypeptide(L)'
;MKILVVGDLHGKKIKIKNDNFDTILCVGDFCDDKLKKIIFEEIKEKQKNPKYNKRWYDIIGKENAKKEIQNSLKKGREVLEYLNSFNKPTFIVPGNWDFAKFEKSKWKYYQINHFKKILEGLKNIKNIHNKKIEFSNHTIIGYGKNWEPEIPDKNREKWYEQRVKDWMKNNYEKQTKINDTLFKIAKKPIIYLTHNSPHNTPLDKIN
;
A
#
# COMPACT_ATOMS: atom_id res chain seq x y z
N MET A 1 5.14 21.80 -14.47
CA MET A 1 5.68 20.60 -13.82
C MET A 1 5.07 19.38 -14.50
N LYS A 2 5.90 18.47 -15.00
CA LYS A 2 5.49 17.20 -15.61
C LYS A 2 5.66 16.09 -14.59
N ILE A 3 4.60 15.32 -14.37
CA ILE A 3 4.57 14.24 -13.39
C ILE A 3 4.42 12.91 -14.14
N LEU A 4 5.30 11.95 -13.84
CA LEU A 4 5.06 10.55 -14.17
C LEU A 4 4.30 9.89 -13.02
N VAL A 5 3.11 9.35 -13.28
CA VAL A 5 2.32 8.59 -12.28
C VAL A 5 2.36 7.11 -12.63
N VAL A 6 2.75 6.28 -11.65
CA VAL A 6 2.90 4.82 -11.82
C VAL A 6 2.36 4.09 -10.59
N GLY A 7 1.94 2.84 -10.73
CA GLY A 7 1.32 2.09 -9.64
C GLY A 7 1.09 0.64 -10.04
N ASP A 8 0.70 -0.20 -9.08
CA ASP A 8 0.31 -1.59 -9.30
C ASP A 8 1.35 -2.36 -10.12
N LEU A 9 2.62 -2.14 -9.78
CA LEU A 9 3.76 -2.64 -10.54
C LEU A 9 3.95 -4.15 -10.32
N HIS A 10 3.55 -4.67 -9.16
CA HIS A 10 3.56 -6.08 -8.79
C HIS A 10 4.88 -6.81 -9.15
N GLY A 11 6.01 -6.19 -8.82
CA GLY A 11 7.35 -6.71 -9.10
C GLY A 11 7.79 -6.59 -10.57
N LYS A 12 7.07 -5.84 -11.41
CA LYS A 12 7.40 -5.63 -12.82
C LYS A 12 7.95 -4.22 -13.06
N LYS A 13 9.02 -4.15 -13.85
CA LYS A 13 9.53 -2.88 -14.39
C LYS A 13 8.72 -2.51 -15.63
N ILE A 14 8.12 -1.34 -15.63
CA ILE A 14 7.41 -0.81 -16.81
C ILE A 14 8.39 -0.09 -17.73
N LYS A 15 8.21 -0.22 -19.05
CA LYS A 15 9.03 0.52 -20.03
C LYS A 15 8.52 1.96 -20.13
N ILE A 16 9.22 2.89 -19.50
CA ILE A 16 8.96 4.32 -19.61
C ILE A 16 9.61 4.82 -20.90
N LYS A 17 8.80 5.28 -21.86
CA LYS A 17 9.26 5.72 -23.20
C LYS A 17 9.74 7.16 -23.25
N ASN A 18 9.34 7.98 -22.27
CA ASN A 18 9.63 9.41 -22.22
C ASN A 18 10.15 9.74 -20.82
N ASP A 19 11.36 10.29 -20.75
CA ASP A 19 12.05 10.70 -19.53
C ASP A 19 11.88 12.20 -19.21
N ASN A 20 11.09 12.91 -20.02
CA ASN A 20 10.76 14.33 -19.83
C ASN A 20 9.69 14.52 -18.75
N PHE A 21 10.06 14.20 -17.51
CA PHE A 21 9.29 14.48 -16.30
C PHE A 21 10.19 15.04 -15.19
N ASP A 22 9.58 15.81 -14.30
CA ASP A 22 10.26 16.48 -13.20
C ASP A 22 10.26 15.61 -11.92
N THR A 23 9.24 14.76 -11.77
CA THR A 23 9.04 13.91 -10.60
C THR A 23 8.23 12.67 -10.95
N ILE A 24 8.35 11.64 -10.10
CA ILE A 24 7.55 10.42 -10.16
C ILE A 24 6.64 10.36 -8.92
N LEU A 25 5.36 10.11 -9.13
CA LEU A 25 4.42 9.75 -8.06
C LEU A 25 4.06 8.27 -8.20
N CYS A 26 4.22 7.50 -7.13
CA CYS A 26 3.86 6.09 -7.14
C CYS A 26 2.84 5.71 -6.07
N VAL A 27 1.75 5.09 -6.52
CA VAL A 27 0.60 4.71 -5.69
C VAL A 27 0.76 3.36 -4.99
N GLY A 28 1.93 2.72 -5.06
CA GLY A 28 2.24 1.51 -4.31
C GLY A 28 2.24 0.23 -5.15
N ASP A 29 2.25 -0.89 -4.44
CA ASP A 29 2.28 -2.26 -4.98
C ASP A 29 3.52 -2.52 -5.83
N PHE A 30 4.68 -2.25 -5.24
CA PHE A 30 5.99 -2.53 -5.84
C PHE A 30 6.32 -4.02 -5.79
N CYS A 31 5.93 -4.69 -4.71
CA CYS A 31 6.25 -6.10 -4.47
C CYS A 31 5.34 -7.04 -5.27
N ASP A 32 5.82 -8.26 -5.55
CA ASP A 32 5.11 -9.31 -6.31
C ASP A 32 3.82 -9.78 -5.61
N ASP A 33 2.77 -10.03 -6.40
CA ASP A 33 1.44 -10.47 -5.98
C ASP A 33 1.23 -12.00 -6.09
N LYS A 34 2.27 -12.82 -6.28
CA LYS A 34 2.18 -14.29 -6.28
C LYS A 34 1.35 -14.91 -5.13
N LEU A 35 1.40 -14.31 -3.95
CA LEU A 35 0.66 -14.78 -2.76
C LEU A 35 -0.85 -14.49 -2.83
N LYS A 36 -1.31 -13.76 -3.85
CA LYS A 36 -2.72 -13.41 -4.07
C LYS A 36 -3.65 -14.61 -4.10
N LYS A 37 -3.25 -15.69 -4.79
CA LYS A 37 -4.07 -16.90 -4.86
C LYS A 37 -4.32 -17.50 -3.47
N ILE A 38 -3.27 -17.69 -2.69
CA ILE A 38 -3.38 -18.31 -1.36
C ILE A 38 -4.08 -17.39 -0.34
N ILE A 39 -3.90 -16.08 -0.46
CA ILE A 39 -4.61 -15.09 0.37
C ILE A 39 -6.10 -15.10 0.04
N PHE A 40 -6.49 -15.21 -1.23
CA PHE A 40 -7.90 -15.33 -1.59
C PHE A 40 -8.51 -16.68 -1.23
N GLU A 41 -7.74 -17.76 -1.23
CA GLU A 41 -8.17 -19.05 -0.67
C GLU A 41 -8.46 -18.91 0.84
N GLU A 42 -7.58 -18.26 1.60
CA GLU A 42 -7.82 -17.95 3.02
C GLU A 42 -9.14 -17.17 3.21
N ILE A 43 -9.37 -16.12 2.41
CA ILE A 43 -10.57 -15.28 2.51
C ILE A 43 -11.83 -16.11 2.19
N LYS A 44 -11.82 -16.90 1.11
CA LYS A 44 -12.94 -17.77 0.72
C LYS A 44 -13.28 -18.78 1.80
N GLU A 45 -12.29 -19.39 2.42
CA GLU A 45 -12.52 -20.37 3.48
C GLU A 45 -13.08 -19.71 4.75
N LYS A 46 -12.67 -18.50 5.09
CA LYS A 46 -13.29 -17.74 6.20
C LYS A 46 -14.73 -17.33 5.92
N GLN A 47 -15.06 -17.01 4.66
CA GLN A 47 -16.43 -16.70 4.26
C GLN A 47 -17.34 -17.92 4.41
N LYS A 48 -16.85 -19.12 4.05
CA LYS A 48 -17.60 -20.38 4.21
C LYS A 48 -17.68 -20.84 5.67
N ASN A 49 -16.61 -20.66 6.42
CA ASN A 49 -16.47 -21.11 7.80
C ASN A 49 -15.91 -19.99 8.68
N PRO A 50 -16.77 -19.24 9.40
CA PRO A 50 -16.32 -18.17 10.29
C PRO A 50 -15.37 -18.62 11.42
N LYS A 51 -15.33 -19.91 11.75
CA LYS A 51 -14.39 -20.49 12.74
C LYS A 51 -13.01 -20.80 12.14
N TYR A 52 -12.82 -20.62 10.83
CA TYR A 52 -11.55 -20.84 10.16
C TYR A 52 -10.49 -19.85 10.68
N ASN A 53 -9.48 -20.38 11.37
CA ASN A 53 -8.50 -19.59 12.11
C ASN A 53 -7.09 -19.59 11.48
N LYS A 54 -6.87 -20.35 10.41
CA LYS A 54 -5.59 -20.36 9.68
C LYS A 54 -5.44 -19.08 8.87
N ARG A 55 -4.21 -18.58 8.76
CA ARG A 55 -3.83 -17.53 7.81
C ARG A 55 -3.14 -18.14 6.60
N TRP A 56 -2.99 -17.38 5.51
CA TRP A 56 -2.33 -17.82 4.28
C TRP A 56 -0.94 -18.41 4.54
N TYR A 57 -0.18 -17.84 5.48
CA TYR A 57 1.14 -18.36 5.87
C TYR A 57 1.08 -19.67 6.67
N ASP A 58 -0.06 -20.00 7.28
CA ASP A 58 -0.29 -21.30 7.90
C ASP A 58 -0.73 -22.35 6.86
N ILE A 59 -1.32 -21.92 5.73
CA ILE A 59 -1.71 -22.81 4.62
C ILE A 59 -0.47 -23.31 3.86
N ILE A 60 0.46 -22.42 3.49
CA ILE A 60 1.70 -22.80 2.77
C ILE A 60 2.85 -23.21 3.69
N GLY A 61 2.73 -22.97 4.99
CA GLY A 61 3.79 -23.13 5.97
C GLY A 61 4.69 -21.89 6.09
N LYS A 62 5.04 -21.53 7.33
CA LYS A 62 5.75 -20.28 7.65
C LYS A 62 7.12 -20.14 6.99
N GLU A 63 7.85 -21.24 6.82
CA GLU A 63 9.15 -21.21 6.14
C GLU A 63 9.01 -20.91 4.64
N ASN A 64 8.03 -21.51 3.98
CA ASN A 64 7.73 -21.20 2.58
C ASN A 64 7.18 -19.78 2.44
N ALA A 65 6.28 -19.35 3.34
CA ALA A 65 5.78 -17.99 3.38
C ALA A 65 6.92 -16.96 3.53
N LYS A 66 7.92 -17.25 4.36
CA LYS A 66 9.09 -16.38 4.53
C LYS A 66 9.89 -16.27 3.23
N LYS A 67 10.14 -17.39 2.56
CA LYS A 67 10.82 -17.42 1.25
C LYS A 67 10.06 -16.61 0.20
N GLU A 68 8.74 -16.78 0.12
CA GLU A 68 7.90 -16.03 -0.83
C GLU A 68 7.89 -14.53 -0.54
N ILE A 69 7.80 -14.12 0.73
CA ILE A 69 7.94 -12.71 1.13
C ILE A 69 9.31 -12.17 0.70
N GLN A 70 10.40 -12.89 0.96
CA GLN A 70 11.75 -12.46 0.59
C GLN A 70 11.91 -12.32 -0.93
N ASN A 71 11.38 -13.26 -1.70
CA ASN A 71 11.38 -13.20 -3.16
C ASN A 71 10.59 -11.98 -3.67
N SER A 72 9.42 -11.73 -3.08
CA SER A 72 8.57 -10.60 -3.42
C SER A 72 9.24 -9.25 -3.08
N LEU A 73 9.87 -9.15 -1.92
CA LEU A 73 10.66 -7.97 -1.51
C LEU A 73 11.86 -7.72 -2.44
N LYS A 74 12.54 -8.77 -2.91
CA LYS A 74 13.62 -8.65 -3.88
C LYS A 74 13.12 -8.01 -5.18
N LYS A 75 11.99 -8.48 -5.71
CA LYS A 75 11.37 -7.89 -6.90
C LYS A 75 10.91 -6.45 -6.67
N GLY A 76 10.29 -6.17 -5.53
CA GLY A 76 9.93 -4.81 -5.14
C GLY A 76 11.14 -3.88 -5.08
N ARG A 77 12.26 -4.36 -4.54
CA ARG A 77 13.54 -3.63 -4.54
C ARG A 77 14.03 -3.34 -5.95
N GLU A 78 14.01 -4.31 -6.86
CA GLU A 78 14.43 -4.12 -8.25
C GLU A 78 13.58 -3.06 -8.97
N VAL A 79 12.27 -3.01 -8.69
CA VAL A 79 11.37 -1.97 -9.20
C VAL A 79 11.74 -0.60 -8.64
N LEU A 80 11.95 -0.51 -7.32
CA LEU A 80 12.32 0.75 -6.67
C LEU A 80 13.70 1.26 -7.14
N GLU A 81 14.67 0.37 -7.38
CA GLU A 81 15.97 0.73 -7.95
C GLU A 81 15.84 1.26 -9.39
N TYR A 82 14.96 0.64 -10.19
CA TYR A 82 14.63 1.14 -11.52
C TYR A 82 14.01 2.54 -11.48
N LEU A 83 13.08 2.82 -10.57
CA LEU A 83 12.52 4.17 -10.41
C LEU A 83 13.57 5.17 -9.90
N ASN A 84 14.44 4.73 -8.98
CA ASN A 84 15.51 5.55 -8.43
C ASN A 84 16.59 5.93 -9.47
N SER A 85 16.80 5.09 -10.51
CA SER A 85 17.81 5.32 -11.54
C SER A 85 17.49 6.49 -12.49
N PHE A 86 16.23 6.93 -12.57
CA PHE A 86 15.85 8.13 -13.31
C PHE A 86 16.41 9.43 -12.70
N ASN A 87 16.95 9.35 -11.49
CA ASN A 87 17.51 10.50 -10.76
C ASN A 87 16.52 11.68 -10.62
N LYS A 88 15.23 11.36 -10.50
CA LYS A 88 14.15 12.32 -10.25
C LYS A 88 13.57 12.13 -8.85
N PRO A 89 13.15 13.21 -8.17
CA PRO A 89 12.37 13.10 -6.94
C PRO A 89 11.19 12.16 -7.15
N THR A 90 11.12 11.11 -6.33
CA THR A 90 10.10 10.06 -6.42
C THR A 90 9.37 9.97 -5.09
N PHE A 91 8.08 10.30 -5.08
CA PHE A 91 7.24 10.25 -3.90
C PHE A 91 6.34 9.03 -3.96
N ILE A 92 6.37 8.20 -2.92
CA ILE A 92 5.65 6.94 -2.91
C ILE A 92 4.76 6.81 -1.68
N VAL A 93 3.72 6.01 -1.83
CA VAL A 93 2.97 5.41 -0.73
C VAL A 93 3.00 3.89 -0.87
N PRO A 94 2.95 3.11 0.23
CA PRO A 94 2.85 1.67 0.14
C PRO A 94 1.43 1.26 -0.28
N GLY A 95 1.36 0.25 -1.14
CA GLY A 95 0.13 -0.48 -1.44
C GLY A 95 -0.08 -1.66 -0.49
N ASN A 96 -1.07 -2.49 -0.81
CA ASN A 96 -1.36 -3.67 -0.01
C ASN A 96 -0.35 -4.80 -0.24
N TRP A 97 0.42 -4.83 -1.32
CA TRP A 97 1.42 -5.90 -1.55
C TRP A 97 2.80 -5.60 -0.95
N ASP A 98 3.01 -4.40 -0.41
CA ASP A 98 4.35 -3.91 -0.06
C ASP A 98 4.93 -4.40 1.28
N PHE A 99 4.26 -5.33 1.97
CA PHE A 99 4.71 -5.87 3.28
C PHE A 99 5.10 -4.79 4.30
N ALA A 100 4.33 -3.71 4.34
CA ALA A 100 4.41 -2.73 5.42
C ALA A 100 3.96 -3.37 6.75
N LYS A 101 4.47 -2.84 7.87
CA LYS A 101 4.26 -3.38 9.23
C LYS A 101 2.80 -3.80 9.51
N PHE A 102 2.54 -5.09 9.79
CA PHE A 102 1.22 -5.58 10.22
C PHE A 102 1.24 -6.06 11.68
N GLU A 103 0.97 -5.14 12.61
CA GLU A 103 1.13 -5.35 14.06
C GLU A 103 0.24 -6.47 14.63
N LYS A 104 -0.90 -6.73 14.01
CA LYS A 104 -1.88 -7.72 14.48
C LYS A 104 -1.59 -9.15 14.07
N SER A 105 -0.53 -9.41 13.30
CA SER A 105 -0.20 -10.78 12.93
C SER A 105 0.14 -11.61 14.16
N LYS A 106 -0.29 -12.87 14.20
CA LYS A 106 0.25 -13.84 15.17
C LYS A 106 1.67 -14.29 14.80
N TRP A 107 2.09 -14.07 13.56
CA TRP A 107 3.43 -14.42 13.09
C TRP A 107 4.37 -13.23 13.18
N LYS A 108 5.35 -13.29 14.09
CA LYS A 108 6.33 -12.21 14.36
C LYS A 108 7.04 -11.70 13.10
N TYR A 109 7.30 -12.57 12.12
CA TYR A 109 7.95 -12.16 10.87
C TYR A 109 7.10 -11.16 10.07
N TYR A 110 5.77 -11.27 10.11
CA TYR A 110 4.84 -10.37 9.41
C TYR A 110 4.61 -9.05 10.16
N GLN A 111 5.04 -8.97 11.43
CA GLN A 111 5.00 -7.73 12.22
C GLN A 111 6.17 -6.78 11.90
N ILE A 112 7.19 -7.27 11.18
CA ILE A 112 8.35 -6.46 10.77
C ILE A 112 7.94 -5.55 9.61
N ASN A 113 8.44 -4.30 9.60
CA ASN A 113 8.26 -3.39 8.48
C ASN A 113 9.29 -3.69 7.37
N HIS A 114 9.06 -4.73 6.58
CA HIS A 114 9.98 -5.12 5.52
C HIS A 114 10.05 -4.08 4.40
N PHE A 115 8.92 -3.39 4.12
CA PHE A 115 8.91 -2.29 3.16
C PHE A 115 9.94 -1.21 3.48
N LYS A 116 10.05 -0.82 4.75
CA LYS A 116 11.03 0.20 5.17
C LYS A 116 12.46 -0.23 4.81
N LYS A 117 12.79 -1.51 4.95
CA LYS A 117 14.14 -2.03 4.67
C LYS A 117 14.50 -1.94 3.19
N ILE A 118 13.58 -2.28 2.29
CA ILE A 118 13.86 -2.22 0.85
C ILE A 118 13.99 -0.79 0.30
N LEU A 119 13.63 0.23 1.09
CA LEU A 119 13.82 1.64 0.75
C LEU A 119 15.21 2.18 1.14
N GLU A 120 15.97 1.47 1.98
CA GLU A 120 17.26 1.93 2.47
C GLU A 120 18.25 2.15 1.32
N GLY A 121 18.96 3.28 1.34
CA GLY A 121 19.91 3.67 0.30
C GLY A 121 19.32 4.29 -0.98
N LEU A 122 17.99 4.33 -1.15
CA LEU A 122 17.35 4.93 -2.33
C LEU A 122 17.16 6.44 -2.14
N LYS A 123 18.19 7.22 -2.50
CA LYS A 123 18.28 8.66 -2.24
C LYS A 123 17.15 9.49 -2.85
N ASN A 124 16.62 9.07 -4.00
CA ASN A 124 15.59 9.82 -4.73
C ASN A 124 14.16 9.42 -4.34
N ILE A 125 14.01 8.34 -3.57
CA ILE A 125 12.71 7.79 -3.19
C ILE A 125 12.34 8.22 -1.77
N LYS A 126 11.16 8.80 -1.62
CA LYS A 126 10.60 9.25 -0.34
C LYS A 126 9.24 8.63 -0.11
N ASN A 127 9.13 7.79 0.93
CA ASN A 127 7.83 7.31 1.41
C ASN A 127 7.12 8.41 2.21
N ILE A 128 5.99 8.87 1.65
CA ILE A 128 5.19 9.98 2.15
C ILE A 128 3.85 9.53 2.78
N HIS A 129 3.67 8.24 3.08
CA HIS A 129 2.48 7.79 3.81
C HIS A 129 2.33 8.53 5.14
N ASN A 130 1.15 9.13 5.34
CA ASN A 130 0.80 9.99 6.48
C ASN A 130 1.73 11.19 6.66
N LYS A 131 2.23 11.74 5.55
CA LYS A 131 3.10 12.91 5.52
C LYS A 131 2.67 13.85 4.41
N LYS A 132 3.05 15.11 4.57
CA LYS A 132 3.06 16.08 3.48
C LYS A 132 4.50 16.41 3.07
N ILE A 133 4.68 16.77 1.81
CA ILE A 133 5.92 17.32 1.30
C ILE A 133 5.61 18.48 0.36
N GLU A 134 6.37 19.56 0.47
CA GLU A 134 6.28 20.67 -0.47
C GLU A 134 7.19 20.36 -1.67
N PHE A 135 6.64 20.42 -2.88
CA PHE A 135 7.40 20.21 -4.10
C PHE A 135 6.91 21.13 -5.21
N SER A 136 7.80 21.96 -5.75
CA SER A 136 7.44 23.02 -6.70
C SER A 136 6.31 23.92 -6.12
N ASN A 137 5.29 24.20 -6.92
CA ASN A 137 4.10 24.97 -6.54
C ASN A 137 2.97 24.11 -5.93
N HIS A 138 3.25 22.90 -5.45
CA HIS A 138 2.26 22.00 -4.85
C HIS A 138 2.67 21.50 -3.45
N THR A 139 1.67 21.13 -2.66
CA THR A 139 1.81 20.28 -1.48
C THR A 139 1.38 18.86 -1.87
N ILE A 140 2.24 17.86 -1.68
CA ILE A 140 1.88 16.45 -1.92
C ILE A 140 1.59 15.79 -0.57
N ILE A 141 0.40 15.22 -0.42
CA ILE A 141 -0.02 14.50 0.80
C ILE A 141 -0.14 13.02 0.45
N GLY A 142 0.56 12.15 1.18
CA GLY A 142 0.54 10.71 0.91
C GLY A 142 -0.34 9.93 1.88
N TYR A 143 -1.18 9.06 1.35
CA TYR A 143 -2.03 8.16 2.12
C TYR A 143 -2.16 6.78 1.47
N GLY A 144 -1.22 5.89 1.78
CA GLY A 144 -1.29 4.46 1.42
C GLY A 144 -1.63 3.53 2.59
N LYS A 145 -1.18 2.28 2.48
CA LYS A 145 -1.28 1.22 3.51
C LYS A 145 -2.71 0.83 3.90
N ASN A 146 -3.62 0.73 2.94
CA ASN A 146 -4.97 0.22 3.16
C ASN A 146 -5.14 -1.09 2.38
N TRP A 147 -5.45 -2.17 3.11
CA TRP A 147 -5.54 -3.54 2.58
C TRP A 147 -6.98 -3.95 2.25
N GLU A 148 -7.93 -3.19 2.78
CA GLU A 148 -9.36 -3.47 2.82
C GLU A 148 -10.09 -2.12 2.71
N PRO A 149 -11.41 -2.10 2.47
CA PRO A 149 -12.23 -0.93 2.72
C PRO A 149 -11.90 -0.33 4.10
N GLU A 150 -11.68 0.98 4.17
CA GLU A 150 -11.28 1.62 5.42
C GLU A 150 -12.37 1.54 6.49
N ILE A 151 -13.62 1.44 6.05
CA ILE A 151 -14.79 1.17 6.87
C ILE A 151 -15.45 -0.11 6.34
N PRO A 152 -15.84 -1.03 7.23
CA PRO A 152 -16.54 -2.24 6.80
C PRO A 152 -17.82 -1.94 6.04
N ASP A 153 -17.94 -2.49 4.84
CA ASP A 153 -19.22 -2.48 4.12
C ASP A 153 -20.16 -3.49 4.79
N LYS A 154 -21.32 -3.00 5.25
CA LYS A 154 -22.38 -3.79 5.89
C LYS A 154 -22.82 -4.99 5.03
N ASN A 155 -22.69 -4.89 3.71
CA ASN A 155 -23.10 -5.92 2.77
C ASN A 155 -21.99 -6.93 2.45
N ARG A 156 -20.72 -6.51 2.39
CA ARG A 156 -19.59 -7.38 2.00
C ARG A 156 -18.88 -8.06 3.17
N GLU A 157 -19.03 -7.55 4.39
CA GLU A 157 -18.13 -7.91 5.50
C GLU A 157 -18.86 -8.36 6.79
N LYS A 158 -19.99 -9.06 6.60
CA LYS A 158 -20.78 -9.62 7.72
C LYS A 158 -19.99 -10.59 8.61
N TRP A 159 -18.93 -11.20 8.08
CA TRP A 159 -18.11 -12.21 8.73
C TRP A 159 -17.00 -11.65 9.64
N TYR A 160 -16.76 -10.33 9.67
CA TYR A 160 -15.85 -9.77 10.66
C TYR A 160 -16.46 -9.78 12.06
N GLU A 161 -15.68 -10.26 13.02
CA GLU A 161 -15.99 -10.12 14.45
C GLU A 161 -16.10 -8.62 14.83
N GLN A 162 -16.95 -8.31 15.81
CA GLN A 162 -17.20 -6.91 16.22
C GLN A 162 -15.90 -6.15 16.56
N ARG A 163 -14.96 -6.79 17.27
CA ARG A 163 -13.66 -6.20 17.60
C ARG A 163 -12.83 -5.77 16.38
N VAL A 164 -13.01 -6.45 15.24
CA VAL A 164 -12.31 -6.10 13.99
C VAL A 164 -12.96 -4.87 13.40
N LYS A 165 -14.29 -4.81 13.36
CA LYS A 165 -15.07 -3.65 12.90
C LYS A 165 -14.77 -2.40 13.73
N ASP A 166 -14.77 -2.51 15.06
CA ASP A 166 -14.44 -1.41 15.96
C ASP A 166 -13.02 -0.90 15.72
N TRP A 167 -12.07 -1.81 15.48
CA TRP A 167 -10.72 -1.42 15.14
C TRP A 167 -10.62 -0.73 13.78
N MET A 168 -11.30 -1.23 12.74
CA MET A 168 -11.30 -0.59 11.42
C MET A 168 -11.83 0.83 11.53
N LYS A 169 -12.96 1.03 12.23
CA LYS A 169 -13.52 2.35 12.52
C LYS A 169 -12.54 3.26 13.27
N ASN A 170 -11.94 2.78 14.36
CA ASN A 170 -10.97 3.56 15.13
C ASN A 170 -9.71 3.91 14.31
N ASN A 171 -9.25 2.97 13.47
CA ASN A 171 -8.13 3.22 12.57
C ASN A 171 -8.51 4.27 11.53
N TYR A 172 -9.67 4.15 10.88
CA TYR A 172 -10.19 5.14 9.95
C TYR A 172 -10.24 6.53 10.58
N GLU A 173 -10.91 6.69 11.73
CA GLU A 173 -10.99 7.98 12.43
C GLU A 173 -9.61 8.57 12.76
N LYS A 174 -8.65 7.72 13.16
CA LYS A 174 -7.27 8.14 13.39
C LYS A 174 -6.61 8.63 12.10
N GLN A 175 -6.74 7.89 11.00
CA GLN A 175 -6.19 8.28 9.71
C GLN A 175 -6.85 9.57 9.19
N THR A 176 -8.17 9.71 9.33
CA THR A 176 -8.92 10.93 8.98
C THR A 176 -8.37 12.13 9.73
N LYS A 177 -8.19 12.05 11.06
CA LYS A 177 -7.61 13.15 11.85
C LYS A 177 -6.22 13.57 11.37
N ILE A 178 -5.37 12.59 11.01
CA ILE A 178 -4.05 12.84 10.46
C ILE A 178 -4.17 13.55 9.11
N ASN A 179 -4.96 13.00 8.18
CA ASN A 179 -5.17 13.59 6.87
C ASN A 179 -5.76 15.00 6.98
N ASP A 180 -6.83 15.22 7.73
CA ASP A 180 -7.44 16.53 7.97
C ASP A 180 -6.42 17.56 8.45
N THR A 181 -5.53 17.15 9.36
CA THR A 181 -4.46 18.02 9.84
C THR A 181 -3.51 18.40 8.70
N LEU A 182 -3.07 17.42 7.88
CA LEU A 182 -2.18 17.65 6.74
C LEU A 182 -2.82 18.57 5.69
N PHE A 183 -4.11 18.40 5.41
CA PHE A 183 -4.88 19.26 4.50
C PHE A 183 -5.00 20.69 5.05
N LYS A 184 -5.32 20.87 6.34
CA LYS A 184 -5.46 22.19 6.97
C LYS A 184 -4.16 23.00 6.96
N ILE A 185 -3.01 22.34 7.11
CA ILE A 185 -1.70 23.01 7.13
C ILE A 185 -1.05 23.13 5.74
N ALA A 186 -1.72 22.66 4.68
CA ALA A 186 -1.25 22.83 3.31
C ALA A 186 -1.50 24.28 2.89
N LYS A 187 -0.47 24.92 2.31
CA LYS A 187 -0.54 26.33 1.88
C LYS A 187 -0.57 26.48 0.35
N LYS A 188 -0.39 25.38 -0.38
CA LYS A 188 -0.33 25.32 -1.85
C LYS A 188 -1.40 24.36 -2.37
N PRO A 189 -1.72 24.40 -3.67
CA PRO A 189 -2.54 23.37 -4.32
C PRO A 189 -2.07 21.95 -3.95
N ILE A 190 -3.02 21.09 -3.63
CA ILE A 190 -2.73 19.77 -3.07
C ILE A 190 -2.78 18.70 -4.16
N ILE A 191 -1.75 17.84 -4.17
CA ILE A 191 -1.80 16.54 -4.83
C ILE A 191 -1.97 15.49 -3.75
N TYR A 192 -3.11 14.80 -3.74
CA TYR A 192 -3.36 13.72 -2.80
C TYR A 192 -3.00 12.37 -3.42
N LEU A 193 -1.91 11.77 -2.94
CA LEU A 193 -1.38 10.51 -3.45
C LEU A 193 -1.87 9.36 -2.57
N THR A 194 -2.76 8.53 -3.10
CA THR A 194 -3.32 7.38 -2.38
C THR A 194 -3.23 6.11 -3.23
N HIS A 195 -3.15 4.96 -2.55
CA HIS A 195 -3.18 3.65 -3.18
C HIS A 195 -4.61 3.25 -3.57
N ASN A 196 -5.56 3.42 -2.65
CA ASN A 196 -6.95 3.03 -2.87
C ASN A 196 -7.69 4.14 -3.59
N SER A 197 -8.57 3.75 -4.53
CA SER A 197 -9.48 4.70 -5.16
C SER A 197 -10.53 5.21 -4.17
N PRO A 198 -10.92 6.48 -4.25
CA PRO A 198 -11.97 7.03 -3.40
C PRO A 198 -13.34 6.45 -3.79
N HIS A 199 -14.12 6.07 -2.77
CA HIS A 199 -15.48 5.53 -2.92
C HIS A 199 -16.52 6.63 -3.17
N ASN A 200 -17.59 6.30 -3.89
CA ASN A 200 -18.66 7.19 -4.35
C ASN A 200 -18.12 8.35 -5.20
N THR A 201 -17.28 8.03 -6.18
CA THR A 201 -16.71 9.01 -7.11
C THR A 201 -16.92 8.60 -8.56
N PRO A 202 -16.78 9.52 -9.54
CA PRO A 202 -16.79 9.16 -10.96
C PRO A 202 -15.69 8.17 -11.39
N LEU A 203 -14.73 7.86 -10.50
CA LEU A 203 -13.70 6.84 -10.71
C LEU A 203 -14.23 5.42 -10.43
N ASP A 204 -15.38 5.28 -9.77
CA ASP A 204 -16.06 4.00 -9.55
C ASP A 204 -16.64 3.51 -10.88
N LYS A 205 -15.78 3.05 -11.78
CA LYS A 205 -16.15 2.57 -13.12
C LYS A 205 -16.39 1.05 -13.17
N ILE A 206 -16.45 0.39 -12.02
CA ILE A 206 -16.62 -1.06 -11.92
C ILE A 206 -17.92 -1.34 -11.16
N ASN A 207 -19.00 -1.51 -11.93
CA ASN A 207 -20.17 -2.27 -11.53
C ASN A 207 -19.92 -3.76 -11.78
#